data_AF-A0A7V5DDS9-F1
#
_entry.id   AF-A0A7V5DDS9-F1
#
_cell.length_a   1.000
_cell.length_b   1.000
_cell.length_c   1.000
_cell.angle_alpha   90.00
_cell.angle_beta   90.00
_cell.angle_gamma   90.00
#
_symmetry.space_group_name_H-M   'P 1'
#
loop_
_entity.id
_entity.type
_entity.pdbx_description
1 polymer ?
#
loop_
_entity_poly.entity_id
_entity_poly.type
_entity_poly.pdbx_seq_one_letter_code
_entity_poly.pdbx_strand_id
1 'polypeptide(L)' 'MKENYTMNALVQFMYHEMPAEEAVEMAHQIEENPEMREMFDTLLLAKVQLPKAKFNPSNAALDNILQYSTKTAFEASL' A
#
# COMPACT_ATOMS: atom_id res chain seq x y z
N MET A 1 -25.90 -8.47 3.07
CA MET A 1 -25.54 -7.18 2.44
C MET A 1 -24.45 -6.39 3.20
N LYS A 2 -24.27 -6.58 4.51
CA LYS A 2 -23.18 -5.94 5.29
C LYS A 2 -21.78 -6.42 4.91
N GLU A 3 -21.59 -7.73 4.71
CA GLU A 3 -20.27 -8.32 4.42
C GLU A 3 -19.63 -7.76 3.14
N ASN A 4 -20.41 -7.54 2.07
CA ASN A 4 -19.89 -6.97 0.82
C ASN A 4 -19.35 -5.54 1.00
N TYR A 5 -19.99 -4.75 1.87
CA TYR A 5 -19.54 -3.38 2.17
C TYR A 5 -18.24 -3.41 2.97
N THR A 6 -18.14 -4.28 3.97
CA THR A 6 -16.93 -4.45 4.78
C THR A 6 -15.74 -4.93 3.94
N MET A 7 -15.96 -5.89 3.04
CA MET A 7 -14.90 -6.39 2.14
C MET A 7 -14.37 -5.29 1.21
N ASN A 8 -15.26 -4.49 0.61
CA ASN A 8 -14.85 -3.39 -0.26
C ASN A 8 -14.03 -2.33 0.51
N ALA A 9 -14.43 -2.02 1.75
CA ALA A 9 -13.70 -1.08 2.59
C ALA A 9 -12.30 -1.60 2.95
N LEU A 10 -12.14 -2.89 3.27
CA LEU A 10 -10.82 -3.50 3.49
C LEU A 10 -9.93 -3.47 2.23
N VAL A 11 -10.52 -3.68 1.05
CA VAL A 11 -9.78 -3.57 -0.22
C VAL A 11 -9.33 -2.14 -0.46
N GLN A 12 -10.21 -1.15 -0.26
CA GLN A 12 -9.86 0.28 -0.38
C GLN A 12 -8.76 0.66 0.60
N PHE A 13 -8.84 0.20 1.86
CA PHE A 13 -7.78 0.40 2.85
C PHE A 13 -6.44 -0.21 2.40
N MET A 14 -6.46 -1.44 1.88
CA MET A 14 -5.28 -2.16 1.38
C MET A 14 -4.60 -1.47 0.18
N TYR A 15 -5.34 -0.68 -0.60
CA TYR A 15 -4.82 0.10 -1.73
C TYR A 15 -4.64 1.59 -1.43
N HIS A 16 -4.87 2.02 -0.17
CA HIS A 16 -4.81 3.43 0.25
C HIS A 16 -5.79 4.33 -0.52
N GLU A 17 -6.97 3.81 -0.85
CA GLU A 17 -8.03 4.49 -1.62
C GLU A 17 -9.16 5.05 -0.74
N MET A 18 -8.88 5.29 0.54
CA MET A 18 -9.83 5.86 1.49
C MET A 18 -9.30 7.16 2.12
N PRO A 19 -10.19 8.06 2.57
CA PRO A 19 -9.79 9.27 3.29
C PRO A 19 -8.94 8.96 4.52
N ALA A 20 -8.04 9.88 4.87
CA ALA A 20 -7.08 9.68 5.96
C ALA A 20 -7.76 9.37 7.31
N GLU A 21 -8.86 10.07 7.63
CA GLU A 21 -9.62 9.85 8.86
C GLU A 21 -10.25 8.45 8.90
N GLU A 22 -10.83 8.01 7.79
CA GLU A 22 -11.42 6.68 7.65
C GLU A 22 -10.35 5.57 7.70
N ALA A 23 -9.16 5.84 7.16
CA ALA A 23 -8.03 4.91 7.23
C ALA A 23 -7.54 4.69 8.66
N VAL A 24 -7.51 5.74 9.48
CA VAL A 24 -7.15 5.63 10.90
C VAL A 24 -8.18 4.78 11.64
N GLU A 25 -9.46 5.06 11.44
CA GLU A 25 -10.54 4.28 12.04
C GLU A 25 -10.51 2.81 11.59
N MET A 26 -10.30 2.54 10.30
CA MET A 26 -10.17 1.18 9.77
C MET A 26 -8.97 0.44 10.38
N ALA A 27 -7.84 1.13 10.58
CA ALA A 27 -6.67 0.54 11.23
C ALA A 27 -6.99 0.09 12.66
N HIS A 28 -7.71 0.91 13.43
CA HIS A 28 -8.17 0.55 14.77
C HIS A 28 -9.13 -0.64 14.74
N GLN A 29 -10.10 -0.66 13.83
CA GLN A 29 -11.06 -1.77 13.72
C GLN A 29 -10.37 -3.09 13.35
N ILE A 30 -9.37 -3.07 12.46
CA ILE A 30 -8.56 -4.24 12.11
C ILE A 30 -7.72 -4.72 13.30
N GLU A 31 -7.23 -3.80 14.14
CA GLU A 31 -6.43 -4.15 15.32
C GLU A 31 -7.29 -4.75 16.45
N GLU A 32 -8.46 -4.17 16.71
CA GLU A 32 -9.33 -4.54 17.82
C GLU A 32 -10.24 -5.74 17.53
N ASN A 33 -10.50 -6.06 16.25
CA ASN A 33 -11.38 -7.15 15.85
C ASN A 33 -10.61 -8.30 15.15
N PRO A 34 -10.42 -9.45 15.83
CA PRO A 34 -9.70 -10.60 15.26
C PRO A 34 -10.30 -11.15 13.96
N GLU A 35 -11.62 -11.14 13.82
CA GLU A 35 -12.30 -11.62 12.60
C GLU A 35 -11.99 -10.71 11.41
N MET A 36 -12.02 -9.39 11.64
CA MET A 36 -11.65 -8.41 10.63
C MET A 36 -10.16 -8.50 10.26
N ARG A 37 -9.31 -8.79 11.25
CA ARG A 37 -7.88 -9.01 11.03
C ARG A 37 -7.62 -10.20 10.13
N GLU A 38 -8.24 -11.34 10.41
CA GLU A 38 -8.11 -12.56 9.61
C GLU A 38 -8.57 -12.35 8.16
N MET A 39 -9.67 -11.62 8.00
CA MET A 39 -10.21 -11.25 6.69
C MET A 39 -9.24 -10.36 5.90
N PHE A 40 -8.64 -9.36 6.56
CA PHE A 40 -7.64 -8.50 5.96
C PHE A 40 -6.34 -9.24 5.60
N ASP A 41 -5.84 -10.10 6.49
CA ASP A 41 -4.63 -10.90 6.27
C ASP A 41 -4.83 -11.87 5.08
N THR A 42 -6.04 -12.42 4.92
CA THR A 42 -6.42 -13.24 3.76
C THR A 42 -6.34 -12.44 2.45
N LEU A 43 -6.87 -11.21 2.43
CA LEU A 43 -6.82 -10.32 1.27
C LEU A 43 -5.37 -9.93 0.92
N LEU A 44 -4.54 -9.66 1.93
CA LEU A 44 -3.12 -9.36 1.75
C LEU A 44 -2.36 -10.55 1.13
N LEU A 45 -2.61 -11.76 1.63
CA LEU A 45 -2.00 -12.97 1.07
C LEU A 45 -2.39 -13.15 -0.40
N ALA A 46 -3.67 -12.99 -0.72
CA ALA A 46 -4.16 -13.06 -2.10
C ALA A 46 -3.49 -11.99 -3.00
N LYS A 47 -3.36 -10.74 -2.53
CA LYS A 47 -2.69 -9.65 -3.26
C LYS A 47 -1.23 -9.99 -3.59
N VAL A 48 -0.50 -10.62 -2.68
CA VAL A 48 0.91 -11.01 -2.92
C VAL A 48 1.03 -12.10 -3.99
N GLN A 49 0.02 -12.95 -4.13
CA GLN A 49 -0.02 -14.01 -5.15
C GLN A 49 -0.38 -13.50 -6.55
N LEU A 50 -0.94 -12.29 -6.67
CA LEU A 50 -1.27 -11.71 -7.96
C LEU A 50 0.01 -11.44 -8.77
N PRO A 51 0.01 -11.71 -10.09
CA PRO A 51 1.16 -11.45 -10.93
C PRO A 51 1.48 -9.96 -10.93
N LYS A 52 2.68 -9.61 -10.47
CA LYS A 52 3.14 -8.22 -10.47
C LYS A 52 3.38 -7.76 -11.90
N ALA A 53 3.02 -6.51 -12.18
CA ALA A 53 3.40 -5.86 -13.42
C ALA A 53 4.94 -5.83 -13.52
N LYS A 54 5.47 -6.37 -14.63
CA LYS A 54 6.89 -6.24 -14.95
C LYS A 54 7.09 -4.94 -15.70
N PHE A 55 7.79 -4.00 -15.07
CA PHE A 55 8.19 -2.75 -15.72
C PHE A 55 9.60 -2.90 -16.27
N ASN A 56 9.82 -2.39 -17.49
CA ASN A 56 11.15 -2.27 -18.07
C ASN A 56 11.41 -0.78 -18.33
N PRO A 57 11.80 0.00 -17.30
CA PRO A 57 12.07 1.42 -17.46
C PRO A 57 13.24 1.65 -18.43
N SER A 58 13.27 2.82 -19.08
CA SER A 58 14.43 3.18 -19.90
C SER A 58 15.66 3.46 -19.03
N ASN A 59 16.86 3.26 -19.58
CA ASN A 59 18.11 3.58 -18.88
C ASN A 59 18.15 5.05 -18.44
N ALA A 60 17.65 5.96 -19.27
CA ALA A 60 17.56 7.38 -18.92
C ALA A 60 16.70 7.64 -17.67
N ALA A 61 15.59 6.91 -17.49
CA ALA A 61 14.78 7.04 -16.29
C ALA A 61 15.53 6.54 -15.03
N LEU A 62 16.30 5.46 -15.16
CA LEU A 62 17.16 4.96 -14.08
C LEU A 62 18.25 5.98 -13.72
N ASP A 63 18.93 6.53 -14.72
CA ASP A 63 20.00 7.52 -14.53
C ASP A 63 19.50 8.78 -13.82
N ASN A 64 18.32 9.28 -14.19
CA ASN A 64 17.69 10.44 -13.56
C ASN A 64 17.41 10.22 -12.07
N ILE A 65 16.89 9.03 -11.70
CA ILE A 65 16.62 8.68 -10.29
C ILE A 65 17.92 8.58 -9.48
N LEU A 66 18.97 7.97 -10.06
CA LEU A 66 20.27 7.83 -9.42
C LEU A 66 20.96 9.19 -9.20
N GLN A 67 20.87 10.09 -10.18
CA GLN A 67 21.38 11.46 -10.06
C GLN A 67 20.66 12.26 -8.97
N TYR A 68 19.33 12.16 -8.89
CA TYR A 68 18.58 12.81 -7.83
C TYR A 68 19.01 12.31 -6.45
N SER A 69 19.17 10.99 -6.30
CA SER A 69 19.56 10.36 -5.03
C SER A 69 20.97 10.79 -4.58
N THR A 70 21.93 10.89 -5.50
CA THR A 70 23.28 11.38 -5.18
C THR A 70 23.28 12.85 -4.78
N LYS A 71 22.50 13.69 -5.46
CA LYS A 71 22.36 15.11 -5.12
C LYS A 71 21.77 15.32 -3.74
N THR A 72 20.67 14.63 -3.41
CA THR A 72 20.03 14.74 -2.09
C THR A 72 20.92 14.21 -0.96
N ALA A 73 21.65 13.11 -1.18
CA ALA A 73 22.60 12.59 -0.19
C ALA A 73 23.76 13.57 0.07
N PHE A 74 24.23 14.27 -0.96
CA PHE A 74 25.26 15.29 -0.83
C PHE A 74 24.74 16.52 -0.07
N GLU A 75 23.54 17.01 -0.41
CA GLU A 75 22.90 18.14 0.27
C GLU A 75 22.60 17.86 1.76
N ALA A 76 22.27 16.62 2.12
CA ALA A 76 22.07 16.23 3.53
C ALA A 76 23.36 16.12 4.35
N SER A 77 24.53 16.14 3.69
CA SER A 77 25.85 16.03 4.33
C SER A 77 26.57 17.37 4.53
N LEU A 78 25.99 18.46 4.04
CA LEU A 78 26.43 19.84 4.20
C LEU A 78 25.76 20.51 5.40
#